data_AF-A0A0D2A2T5-F1
#
_entry.id   AF-A0A0D2A2T5-F1
#
_cell.length_a   1.000
_cell.length_b   1.000
_cell.length_c   1.000
_cell.angle_alpha   90.00
_cell.angle_beta   90.00
_cell.angle_gamma   90.00
#
_symmetry.space_group_name_H-M   'P 1'
#
loop_
_entity.id
_entity.type
_entity.pdbx_description
1 polymer ?
#
loop_
_entity_poly.entity_id
_entity_poly.type
_entity_poly.pdbx_seq_one_letter_code
_entity_poly.pdbx_strand_id
1 'polypeptide(L)'
;MNYNSRTSAPVPQRSPSHLNSLLGASLITLSKMVSVQPSSISPESVDVIITFRNESSPIYIATDVMGWQPQLMTSTNGEAYEHVITVPKQQRTLLYKFRIGDNHWVHDASVSAEPDNLGGFNNRFEIPDISYPESNIAPSECSEATELESVAAVESVADTVSEVADDESGVSHDEADFIDVDDVISEPDFPTGNKRSEDSRTIVHGYIIISIIIAAVAFVWCTKQVLSPSLLSTSTHS
;
A
#
# COMPACT_ATOMS: atom_id res chain seq x y z
N MET A 1 -2.61 -49.75 -70.25
CA MET A 1 -3.17 -49.84 -68.90
C MET A 1 -2.02 -50.10 -67.94
N ASN A 2 -1.67 -49.11 -67.12
CA ASN A 2 -0.66 -49.24 -66.06
C ASN A 2 -1.10 -48.30 -64.93
N TYR A 3 -1.55 -48.85 -63.80
CA TYR A 3 -2.01 -48.07 -62.65
C TYR A 3 -0.95 -48.17 -61.56
N ASN A 4 -0.28 -47.05 -61.30
CA ASN A 4 0.63 -46.90 -60.17
C ASN A 4 -0.17 -46.57 -58.90
N SER A 5 -0.09 -47.45 -57.92
CA SER A 5 -0.60 -47.25 -56.57
C SER A 5 0.26 -46.23 -55.80
N ARG A 6 -0.35 -45.16 -55.27
CA ARG A 6 0.25 -44.33 -54.22
C ARG A 6 -0.66 -44.35 -52.99
N THR A 7 -0.18 -45.01 -51.95
CA THR A 7 -0.70 -44.99 -50.59
C THR A 7 -0.29 -43.68 -49.93
N SER A 8 -1.27 -42.83 -49.60
CA SER A 8 -1.07 -41.66 -48.73
C SER A 8 -1.54 -41.99 -47.32
N ALA A 9 -0.62 -41.99 -46.36
CA ALA A 9 -0.95 -42.04 -44.94
C ALA A 9 -1.49 -40.67 -44.47
N PRO A 10 -2.43 -40.62 -43.51
CA PRO A 10 -2.94 -39.36 -42.97
C PRO A 10 -1.89 -38.69 -42.08
N VAL A 11 -1.66 -37.40 -42.34
CA VAL A 11 -0.81 -36.51 -41.53
C VAL A 11 -1.55 -36.22 -40.21
N PRO A 12 -0.91 -36.33 -39.03
CA PRO A 12 -1.54 -35.91 -37.78
C PRO A 12 -1.64 -34.39 -37.77
N GLN A 13 -2.87 -33.86 -37.83
CA GLN A 13 -3.12 -32.45 -37.53
C GLN A 13 -2.88 -32.23 -36.03
N ARG A 14 -1.72 -31.65 -35.69
CA ARG A 14 -1.52 -31.01 -34.39
C ARG A 14 -2.42 -29.78 -34.34
N SER A 15 -3.49 -29.88 -33.56
CA SER A 15 -4.27 -28.76 -33.07
C SER A 15 -3.33 -27.77 -32.35
N PRO A 16 -3.25 -26.49 -32.72
CA PRO A 16 -2.58 -25.50 -31.91
C PRO A 16 -3.53 -25.09 -30.78
N SER A 17 -3.64 -25.94 -29.76
CA SER A 17 -4.31 -25.60 -28.51
C SER A 17 -3.31 -24.91 -27.57
N HIS A 18 -3.72 -23.74 -27.08
CA HIS A 18 -3.37 -23.20 -25.77
C HIS A 18 -1.96 -22.64 -25.58
N LEU A 19 -1.65 -21.53 -26.24
CA LEU A 19 -0.67 -20.56 -25.71
C LEU A 19 -1.14 -19.16 -26.11
N ASN A 20 -2.08 -18.59 -25.35
CA ASN A 20 -2.36 -17.14 -25.31
C ASN A 20 -3.44 -16.88 -24.22
N SER A 21 -3.09 -17.06 -22.95
CA SER A 21 -3.91 -16.51 -21.86
C SER A 21 -3.00 -16.06 -20.72
N LEU A 22 -2.18 -15.04 -21.00
CA LEU A 22 -1.33 -14.38 -20.01
C LEU A 22 -1.24 -12.86 -20.24
N LEU A 23 -2.23 -12.26 -20.90
CA LEU A 23 -2.29 -10.82 -21.13
C LEU A 23 -3.65 -10.30 -20.71
N GLY A 24 -3.72 -9.82 -19.47
CA GLY A 24 -4.95 -9.23 -18.95
C GLY A 24 -4.80 -8.52 -17.60
N ALA A 25 -3.60 -8.25 -17.10
CA ALA A 25 -3.44 -7.26 -16.04
C ALA A 25 -3.57 -5.88 -16.68
N SER A 26 -4.82 -5.45 -16.90
CA SER A 26 -5.14 -4.12 -17.42
C SER A 26 -4.80 -3.09 -16.33
N LEU A 27 -3.61 -2.49 -16.39
CA LEU A 27 -3.28 -1.33 -15.58
C LEU A 27 -4.12 -0.15 -16.08
N ILE A 28 -5.06 0.32 -15.25
CA ILE A 28 -5.84 1.52 -15.57
C ILE A 28 -5.16 2.71 -14.89
N THR A 29 -4.47 3.54 -15.68
CA THR A 29 -3.92 4.82 -15.20
C THR A 29 -5.05 5.84 -15.16
N LEU A 30 -5.50 6.20 -13.95
CA LEU A 30 -6.68 7.06 -13.76
C LEU A 30 -6.30 8.50 -13.42
N SER A 31 -5.06 8.73 -12.98
CA SER A 31 -4.48 10.04 -12.72
C SER A 31 -2.96 9.94 -12.84
N LYS A 32 -2.26 11.08 -13.01
CA LYS A 32 -0.78 11.10 -13.14
C LYS A 32 -0.04 10.46 -11.96
N MET A 33 -0.72 10.32 -10.82
CA MET A 33 -0.17 9.83 -9.55
C MET A 33 -0.89 8.59 -8.99
N VAL A 34 -1.97 8.12 -9.61
CA VAL A 34 -2.72 6.97 -9.09
C VAL A 34 -3.07 6.00 -10.22
N SER A 35 -2.74 4.74 -10.01
CA SER A 35 -3.15 3.64 -10.88
C SER A 35 -3.78 2.52 -10.06
N VAL A 36 -4.66 1.74 -10.70
CA VAL A 36 -5.35 0.63 -10.05
C VAL A 36 -5.13 -0.63 -10.86
N GLN A 37 -4.89 -1.73 -10.16
CA GLN A 37 -4.71 -3.05 -10.74
C GLN A 37 -5.40 -4.13 -9.87
N PRO A 38 -5.68 -5.32 -10.41
CA PRO A 38 -6.18 -6.42 -9.60
C PRO A 38 -5.16 -6.78 -8.52
N SER A 39 -5.64 -7.06 -7.31
CA SER A 39 -4.75 -7.46 -6.23
C SER A 39 -4.20 -8.87 -6.47
N SER A 40 -2.90 -9.04 -6.24
CA SER A 40 -2.26 -10.35 -6.27
C SER A 40 -2.57 -11.22 -5.05
N ILE A 41 -3.06 -10.59 -3.97
CA ILE A 41 -3.30 -11.24 -2.68
C ILE A 41 -4.72 -11.81 -2.60
N SER A 42 -5.71 -11.10 -3.15
CA SER A 42 -7.11 -11.49 -3.06
C SER A 42 -7.90 -11.06 -4.29
N PRO A 43 -8.72 -11.95 -4.89
CA PRO A 43 -9.61 -11.58 -5.97
C PRO A 43 -10.72 -10.62 -5.53
N GLU A 44 -10.99 -10.48 -4.24
CA GLU A 44 -11.98 -9.54 -3.69
C GLU A 44 -11.38 -8.15 -3.40
N SER A 45 -10.13 -7.94 -3.78
CA SER A 45 -9.40 -6.70 -3.51
C SER A 45 -8.77 -6.13 -4.78
N VAL A 46 -8.45 -4.84 -4.71
CA VAL A 46 -7.71 -4.11 -5.74
C VAL A 46 -6.51 -3.45 -5.11
N ASP A 47 -5.42 -3.39 -5.85
CA ASP A 47 -4.22 -2.67 -5.44
C ASP A 47 -4.28 -1.27 -6.07
N VAL A 48 -4.25 -0.25 -5.21
CA VAL A 48 -4.15 1.16 -5.59
C VAL A 48 -2.69 1.58 -5.41
N ILE A 49 -2.02 1.88 -6.52
CA ILE A 49 -0.63 2.31 -6.55
C ILE A 49 -0.62 3.84 -6.60
N ILE A 50 -0.05 4.45 -5.57
CA ILE A 50 0.08 5.91 -5.48
C ILE A 50 1.54 6.29 -5.65
N THR A 51 1.81 7.13 -6.64
CA THR A 51 3.14 7.64 -6.99
C THR A 51 3.23 9.13 -6.69
N PHE A 52 4.26 9.55 -5.97
CA PHE A 52 4.55 10.95 -5.66
C PHE A 52 5.92 11.35 -6.18
N ARG A 53 6.02 12.46 -6.92
CA ARG A 53 7.30 12.96 -7.44
C ARG A 53 7.83 14.06 -6.55
N ASN A 54 9.02 13.84 -6.00
CA ASN A 54 9.72 14.81 -5.16
C ASN A 54 11.21 14.46 -5.13
N GLU A 55 12.07 15.48 -5.06
CA GLU A 55 13.52 15.29 -4.89
C GLU A 55 13.90 15.16 -3.41
N SER A 56 12.99 15.50 -2.49
CA SER A 56 13.19 15.41 -1.05
C SER A 56 12.81 14.03 -0.52
N SER A 57 13.57 13.52 0.46
CA SER A 57 13.26 12.31 1.23
C SER A 57 13.46 12.61 2.74
N PRO A 58 12.76 11.91 3.64
CA PRO A 58 11.82 10.82 3.41
C PRO A 58 10.40 11.30 3.05
N ILE A 59 9.69 10.50 2.25
CA ILE A 59 8.28 10.73 1.88
C ILE A 59 7.41 9.66 2.53
N TYR A 60 6.33 10.10 3.17
CA TYR A 60 5.31 9.24 3.76
C TYR A 60 3.95 9.49 3.12
N ILE A 61 3.08 8.48 3.18
CA ILE A 61 1.67 8.57 2.83
C ILE A 61 0.81 8.16 4.02
N ALA A 62 -0.26 8.90 4.28
CA ALA A 62 -1.29 8.53 5.24
C ALA A 62 -2.64 8.44 4.52
N THR A 63 -3.44 7.44 4.88
CA THR A 63 -4.74 7.20 4.24
C THR A 63 -5.83 6.89 5.25
N ASP A 64 -7.08 7.10 4.86
CA ASP A 64 -8.24 6.76 5.69
C ASP A 64 -8.32 5.26 6.01
N VAL A 65 -8.03 4.39 5.04
CA VAL A 65 -8.04 2.93 5.22
C VAL A 65 -6.92 2.41 6.14
N MET A 66 -5.82 3.17 6.29
CA MET A 66 -4.73 2.85 7.23
C MET A 66 -4.84 3.64 8.55
N GLY A 67 -5.99 4.23 8.84
CA GLY A 67 -6.23 4.99 10.08
C GLY A 67 -5.36 6.24 10.20
N TRP A 68 -4.99 6.85 9.08
CA TRP A 68 -4.14 8.05 8.98
C TRP A 68 -2.74 7.90 9.60
N GLN A 69 -2.27 6.67 9.80
CA GLN A 69 -0.89 6.40 10.25
C GLN A 69 0.09 6.56 9.07
N PRO A 70 1.09 7.45 9.14
CA PRO A 70 2.04 7.65 8.06
C PRO A 70 2.85 6.39 7.77
N GLN A 71 2.86 5.96 6.51
CA GLN A 71 3.67 4.86 5.99
C GLN A 71 4.77 5.40 5.08
N LEU A 72 5.99 4.88 5.21
CA LEU A 72 7.11 5.27 4.37
C LEU A 72 6.86 4.80 2.92
N MET A 73 7.04 5.69 1.95
CA MET A 73 6.95 5.36 0.53
C MET A 73 8.32 4.87 0.01
N THR A 74 8.29 3.95 -0.95
CA THR A 74 9.50 3.35 -1.53
C THR A 74 9.98 4.19 -2.71
N SER A 75 11.25 4.61 -2.70
CA SER A 75 11.83 5.31 -3.87
C SER A 75 11.97 4.35 -5.04
N THR A 76 11.49 4.75 -6.23
CA THR A 76 11.62 3.94 -7.45
C THR A 76 12.85 4.33 -8.28
N ASN A 77 13.22 5.61 -8.28
CA ASN A 77 14.34 6.12 -9.06
C ASN A 77 15.02 7.36 -8.44
N GLY A 78 14.81 7.64 -7.14
CA GLY A 78 15.29 8.86 -6.48
C GLY A 78 14.46 10.12 -6.76
N GLU A 79 13.58 10.11 -7.76
CA GLU A 79 12.74 11.24 -8.16
C GLU A 79 11.24 10.99 -7.91
N ALA A 80 10.87 9.71 -7.77
CA ALA A 80 9.53 9.26 -7.50
C ALA A 80 9.51 8.24 -6.36
N TYR A 81 8.41 8.26 -5.62
CA TYR A 81 8.13 7.39 -4.51
C TYR A 81 6.79 6.71 -4.73
N GLU A 82 6.71 5.43 -4.41
CA GLU A 82 5.51 4.62 -4.60
C GLU A 82 5.09 3.93 -3.31
N HIS A 83 3.77 3.78 -3.16
CA HIS A 83 3.17 2.96 -2.14
C HIS A 83 1.95 2.24 -2.71
N VAL A 84 1.82 0.96 -2.36
CA VAL A 84 0.72 0.10 -2.82
C VAL A 84 -0.23 -0.11 -1.65
N ILE A 85 -1.50 0.22 -1.88
CA ILE A 85 -2.57 0.07 -0.89
C ILE A 85 -3.57 -0.95 -1.42
N THR A 86 -3.72 -2.07 -0.72
CA THR A 86 -4.73 -3.07 -1.05
C THR A 86 -6.04 -2.71 -0.34
N VAL A 87 -7.11 -2.53 -1.11
CA VAL A 87 -8.45 -2.19 -0.60
C VAL A 87 -9.51 -3.17 -1.12
N PRO A 88 -10.62 -3.39 -0.39
CA PRO A 88 -11.74 -4.19 -0.89
C PRO A 88 -12.34 -3.58 -2.18
N LYS A 89 -12.79 -4.42 -3.11
CA LYS A 89 -13.44 -3.96 -4.36
C LYS A 89 -14.67 -3.06 -4.13
N GLN A 90 -15.34 -3.25 -3.00
CA GLN A 90 -16.52 -2.46 -2.62
C GLN A 90 -16.14 -1.03 -2.17
N GLN A 91 -14.86 -0.77 -1.86
CA GLN A 91 -14.38 0.56 -1.55
C GLN A 91 -14.46 1.44 -2.80
N ARG A 92 -15.22 2.53 -2.73
CA ARG A 92 -15.43 3.44 -3.88
C ARG A 92 -14.53 4.68 -3.84
N THR A 93 -14.04 5.04 -2.66
CA THR A 93 -13.25 6.25 -2.45
C THR A 93 -12.05 5.94 -1.58
N LEU A 94 -10.91 6.56 -1.85
CA LEU A 94 -9.73 6.55 -1.01
C LEU A 94 -9.33 7.99 -0.71
N LEU A 95 -9.16 8.32 0.58
CA LEU A 95 -8.60 9.60 0.99
C LEU A 95 -7.15 9.42 1.41
N TYR A 96 -6.28 10.31 0.95
CA TYR A 96 -4.87 10.23 1.24
C TYR A 96 -4.21 11.60 1.33
N LYS A 97 -3.08 11.68 2.04
CA LYS A 97 -2.26 12.88 2.16
C LYS A 97 -0.79 12.48 2.27
N PHE A 98 0.09 13.31 1.75
CA PHE A 98 1.53 13.08 1.82
C PHE A 98 2.13 13.84 3.00
N ARG A 99 3.20 13.28 3.58
CA ARG A 99 4.03 13.97 4.57
C ARG A 99 5.48 13.88 4.13
N ILE A 100 6.12 15.04 3.98
CA ILE A 100 7.55 15.18 3.66
C ILE A 100 8.29 15.40 4.97
N GLY A 101 9.27 14.54 5.30
CA GLY A 101 9.96 14.59 6.59
C GLY A 101 9.00 14.42 7.77
N ASP A 102 9.22 15.16 8.85
CA ASP A 102 8.53 14.93 10.12
C ASP A 102 7.15 15.61 10.23
N ASN A 103 6.96 16.82 9.69
CA ASN A 103 5.74 17.60 9.95
C ASN A 103 5.25 18.43 8.76
N HIS A 104 5.76 18.21 7.54
CA HIS A 104 5.31 18.94 6.36
C HIS A 104 4.26 18.13 5.59
N TRP A 105 2.99 18.40 5.89
CA TRP A 105 1.85 17.76 5.23
C TRP A 105 1.49 18.48 3.93
N VAL A 106 1.44 17.73 2.84
CA VAL A 106 1.13 18.25 1.51
C VAL A 106 0.06 17.41 0.84
N HIS A 107 -0.74 18.08 0.02
CA HIS A 107 -1.72 17.46 -0.86
C HIS A 107 -1.31 17.80 -2.30
N ASP A 108 -1.70 16.97 -3.27
CA ASP A 108 -1.52 17.31 -4.67
C ASP A 108 -2.70 18.19 -5.12
N ALA A 109 -2.39 19.41 -5.57
CA ALA A 109 -3.41 20.35 -6.07
C ALA A 109 -3.92 19.97 -7.47
N SER A 110 -3.30 19.01 -8.14
CA SER A 110 -3.69 18.56 -9.49
C SER A 110 -4.81 17.51 -9.50
N VAL A 111 -5.17 16.96 -8.34
CA VAL A 111 -6.22 15.94 -8.18
C VAL A 111 -7.39 16.46 -7.35
N SER A 112 -8.49 15.71 -7.35
CA SER A 112 -9.64 15.99 -6.48
C SER A 112 -9.23 15.98 -5.01
N ALA A 113 -9.85 16.82 -4.20
CA ALA A 113 -9.53 16.96 -2.78
C ALA A 113 -10.77 17.25 -1.93
N GLU A 114 -10.71 16.84 -0.66
CA GLU A 114 -11.72 17.12 0.37
C GLU A 114 -11.10 17.85 1.56
N PRO A 115 -11.82 18.78 2.21
CA PRO A 115 -11.33 19.46 3.40
C PRO A 115 -11.12 18.48 4.57
N ASP A 116 -10.01 18.60 5.30
CA ASP A 116 -9.62 17.68 6.38
C ASP A 116 -10.15 18.09 7.78
N ASN A 117 -10.99 19.13 7.85
CA ASN A 117 -11.50 19.75 9.09
C ASN A 117 -10.42 20.34 10.02
N LEU A 118 -9.16 20.40 9.59
CA LEU A 118 -8.03 21.03 10.29
C LEU A 118 -7.47 22.23 9.51
N GLY A 119 -8.22 22.72 8.51
CA GLY A 119 -7.82 23.83 7.64
C GLY A 119 -6.95 23.42 6.45
N GLY A 120 -6.74 22.12 6.24
CA GLY A 120 -6.07 21.57 5.06
C GLY A 120 -7.00 20.76 4.16
N PHE A 121 -6.39 20.07 3.20
CA PHE A 121 -7.08 19.21 2.25
C PHE A 121 -6.42 17.83 2.19
N ASN A 122 -7.24 16.81 2.00
CA ASN A 122 -6.82 15.45 1.65
C ASN A 122 -7.07 15.24 0.16
N ASN A 123 -6.16 14.55 -0.53
CA ASN A 123 -6.44 14.07 -1.87
C ASN A 123 -7.58 13.04 -1.81
N ARG A 124 -8.44 13.06 -2.81
CA ARG A 124 -9.55 12.12 -2.98
C ARG A 124 -9.38 11.37 -4.29
N PHE A 125 -9.43 10.05 -4.21
CA PHE A 125 -9.41 9.19 -5.37
C PHE A 125 -10.68 8.34 -5.45
N GLU A 126 -11.33 8.33 -6.62
CA GLU A 126 -12.45 7.45 -6.91
C GLU A 126 -11.93 6.14 -7.50
N ILE A 127 -12.13 5.05 -6.77
CA ILE A 127 -11.74 3.72 -7.22
C ILE A 127 -12.78 3.27 -8.24
N PRO A 128 -12.38 2.99 -9.50
CA PRO A 128 -13.31 2.59 -10.53
C PRO A 128 -13.91 1.23 -10.21
N ASP A 129 -15.12 0.99 -10.70
CA ASP A 129 -15.73 -0.33 -10.59
C ASP A 129 -15.05 -1.27 -11.61
N ILE A 130 -14.12 -2.09 -11.12
CA ILE A 130 -13.42 -3.04 -11.99
C ILE A 130 -14.16 -4.37 -11.96
N SER A 131 -15.09 -4.52 -12.91
CA SER A 131 -15.67 -5.82 -13.23
C SER A 131 -14.66 -6.63 -14.03
N TYR A 132 -13.98 -7.54 -13.35
CA TYR A 132 -13.23 -8.56 -14.04
C TYR A 132 -14.23 -9.60 -14.56
N PRO A 133 -14.09 -10.08 -15.81
CA PRO A 133 -14.85 -11.25 -16.21
C PRO A 133 -14.57 -12.33 -15.17
N GLU A 134 -15.63 -12.86 -14.54
CA GLU A 134 -15.50 -14.06 -13.72
C GLU A 134 -14.68 -15.04 -14.55
N SER A 135 -13.55 -15.43 -13.98
CA SER A 135 -12.68 -16.41 -14.56
C SER A 135 -13.51 -17.69 -14.70
N ASN A 136 -14.17 -17.86 -15.84
CA ASN A 136 -14.78 -19.09 -16.32
C ASN A 136 -13.68 -20.09 -16.66
N ILE A 137 -12.72 -20.27 -15.75
CA ILE A 137 -12.01 -21.52 -15.63
C ILE A 137 -13.09 -22.47 -15.12
N ALA A 138 -13.85 -23.03 -16.07
CA ALA A 138 -14.53 -24.29 -15.85
C ALA A 138 -13.53 -25.18 -15.11
N PRO A 139 -13.92 -25.83 -13.99
CA PRO A 139 -13.03 -26.69 -13.25
C PRO A 139 -12.40 -27.61 -14.28
N SER A 140 -11.11 -27.37 -14.57
CA SER A 140 -10.39 -28.20 -15.51
C SER A 140 -10.44 -29.55 -14.85
N GLU A 141 -11.26 -30.44 -15.42
CA GLU A 141 -11.38 -31.81 -14.96
C GLU A 141 -9.95 -32.28 -14.76
N CYS A 142 -9.62 -32.58 -13.51
CA CYS A 142 -8.36 -33.17 -13.14
C CYS A 142 -8.26 -34.45 -13.97
N SER A 143 -7.58 -34.36 -15.11
CA SER A 143 -7.08 -35.54 -15.78
C SER A 143 -6.12 -36.14 -14.79
N GLU A 144 -6.53 -37.29 -14.24
CA GLU A 144 -5.76 -38.09 -13.32
C GLU A 144 -4.34 -38.23 -13.88
N ALA A 145 -3.41 -37.51 -13.27
CA ALA A 145 -2.00 -37.73 -13.50
C ALA A 145 -1.70 -39.11 -12.94
N THR A 146 -1.48 -40.05 -13.83
CA THR A 146 -0.93 -41.37 -13.56
C THR A 146 0.21 -41.26 -12.56
N GLU A 147 0.11 -42.04 -11.49
CA GLU A 147 1.20 -42.37 -10.58
C GLU A 147 2.52 -42.51 -11.33
N LEU A 148 3.45 -41.58 -11.11
CA LEU A 148 4.85 -41.84 -11.36
C LEU A 148 5.48 -42.19 -10.02
N GLU A 149 5.85 -43.46 -9.94
CA GLU A 149 6.54 -44.12 -8.85
C GLU A 149 7.69 -43.27 -8.29
N SER A 150 7.60 -43.07 -6.98
CA SER A 150 8.66 -43.24 -5.99
C SER A 150 10.05 -43.56 -6.53
N VAL A 151 10.96 -42.57 -6.53
CA VAL A 151 12.40 -42.82 -6.46
C VAL A 151 13.06 -41.94 -5.41
N ALA A 152 13.32 -42.58 -4.28
CA ALA A 152 14.50 -42.52 -3.42
C ALA A 152 15.14 -41.15 -3.09
N ALA A 153 15.01 -40.82 -1.81
CA ALA A 153 16.02 -40.24 -0.92
C ALA A 153 17.41 -39.98 -1.52
N VAL A 154 17.84 -38.72 -1.42
CA VAL A 154 19.26 -38.39 -1.27
C VAL A 154 19.38 -37.45 -0.06
N GLU A 155 19.77 -38.02 1.06
CA GLU A 155 20.40 -37.30 2.17
C GLU A 155 21.77 -36.78 1.73
N SER A 156 22.08 -35.53 2.06
CA SER A 156 23.43 -34.93 2.06
C SER A 156 23.30 -33.56 2.73
N VAL A 157 23.41 -33.43 4.06
CA VAL A 157 24.65 -33.31 4.86
C VAL A 157 25.63 -32.26 4.32
N ALA A 158 25.61 -31.08 4.94
CA ALA A 158 26.70 -30.11 5.21
C ALA A 158 25.99 -28.86 5.77
N ASP A 159 25.93 -28.55 7.06
CA ASP A 159 27.00 -28.38 8.06
C ASP A 159 28.22 -27.62 7.55
N THR A 160 28.13 -26.29 7.60
CA THR A 160 29.30 -25.43 7.78
C THR A 160 28.93 -24.29 8.73
N VAL A 161 29.29 -24.51 9.99
CA VAL A 161 29.55 -23.49 11.00
C VAL A 161 30.50 -22.43 10.42
N SER A 162 30.14 -21.16 10.49
CA SER A 162 31.06 -20.05 10.31
C SER A 162 30.88 -19.08 11.47
N GLU A 163 31.56 -19.38 12.58
CA GLU A 163 31.91 -18.38 13.59
C GLU A 163 32.91 -17.41 12.93
N VAL A 164 32.57 -16.12 12.91
CA VAL A 164 33.55 -15.06 12.65
C VAL A 164 33.50 -14.14 13.85
N ALA A 165 34.67 -14.04 14.46
CA ALA A 165 34.94 -13.37 15.71
C ALA A 165 34.68 -11.86 15.65
N ASP A 166 34.28 -11.36 16.82
CA ASP A 166 34.70 -10.12 17.47
C ASP A 166 35.60 -9.18 16.66
N ASP A 167 35.13 -7.94 16.46
CA ASP A 167 36.02 -6.79 16.45
C ASP A 167 35.38 -5.65 17.24
N GLU A 168 35.79 -5.58 18.50
CA GLU A 168 35.69 -4.37 19.31
C GLU A 168 36.69 -3.34 18.77
N SER A 169 36.20 -2.19 18.30
CA SER A 169 37.03 -0.99 18.30
C SER A 169 36.20 0.23 18.64
N GLY A 170 36.34 0.65 19.89
CA GLY A 170 35.87 1.94 20.36
C GLY A 170 36.51 3.08 19.57
N VAL A 171 35.67 4.04 19.19
CA VAL A 171 36.09 5.39 18.82
C VAL A 171 35.37 6.33 19.77
N SER A 172 35.99 6.60 20.90
CA SER A 172 35.81 7.84 21.63
C SER A 172 36.68 8.89 20.92
N HIS A 173 36.05 9.89 20.31
CA HIS A 173 36.75 11.07 19.82
C HIS A 173 36.00 12.33 20.27
N ASP A 174 36.49 12.82 21.40
CA ASP A 174 36.94 14.19 21.62
C ASP A 174 35.97 15.35 21.43
N GLU A 175 35.58 15.87 22.58
CA GLU A 175 35.19 17.25 22.88
C GLU A 175 36.17 18.27 22.26
N ALA A 176 35.69 19.05 21.28
CA ALA A 176 36.20 20.35 20.82
C ALA A 176 35.24 20.78 19.67
N ASP A 177 34.63 21.95 19.59
CA ASP A 177 35.07 23.26 20.02
C ASP A 177 33.86 24.16 20.34
N PHE A 178 34.04 24.94 21.39
CA PHE A 178 33.33 26.19 21.62
C PHE A 178 33.52 27.11 20.41
N ILE A 179 32.43 27.43 19.71
CA ILE A 179 32.38 28.61 18.84
C ILE A 179 31.64 29.69 19.63
N ASP A 180 32.41 30.45 20.42
CA ASP A 180 32.01 31.80 20.83
C ASP A 180 32.14 32.69 19.58
N VAL A 181 31.07 32.78 18.80
CA VAL A 181 30.90 33.84 17.81
C VAL A 181 29.84 34.79 18.35
N ASP A 182 30.35 35.74 19.14
CA ASP A 182 29.78 37.08 19.27
C ASP A 182 29.81 37.77 17.90
N ASP A 183 28.97 37.33 16.95
CA ASP A 183 28.66 38.16 15.79
C ASP A 183 27.44 39.01 16.12
N VAL A 184 27.79 40.22 16.53
CA VAL A 184 26.99 41.43 16.54
C VAL A 184 26.40 41.65 15.15
N ILE A 185 25.23 41.07 14.88
CA ILE A 185 24.39 41.52 13.77
C ILE A 185 23.50 42.62 14.33
N SER A 186 23.82 43.85 13.93
CA SER A 186 23.02 45.04 14.21
C SER A 186 21.57 44.82 13.77
N GLU A 187 20.64 45.05 14.71
CA GLU A 187 19.21 45.00 14.49
C GLU A 187 18.80 45.94 13.34
N PRO A 188 18.05 45.46 12.34
CA PRO A 188 17.31 46.36 11.46
C PRO A 188 16.12 46.97 12.24
N ASP A 189 16.11 48.29 12.35
CA ASP A 189 14.98 49.09 12.83
C ASP A 189 13.72 48.79 11.99
N PHE A 190 12.83 47.96 12.52
CA PHE A 190 11.50 47.76 11.98
C PHE A 190 10.47 48.57 12.77
N PRO A 191 9.56 49.30 12.10
CA PRO A 191 8.60 50.17 12.76
C PRO A 191 7.60 49.37 13.60
N THR A 192 7.49 49.76 14.86
CA THR A 192 6.45 49.34 15.82
C THR A 192 5.06 49.60 15.28
N GLY A 193 4.39 48.55 14.80
CA GLY A 193 2.98 48.52 14.45
C GLY A 193 2.22 47.51 15.30
N ASN A 194 1.55 48.00 16.35
CA ASN A 194 0.40 47.43 17.08
C ASN A 194 0.38 45.92 17.38
N LYS A 195 0.84 45.55 18.59
CA LYS A 195 0.47 44.29 19.24
C LYS A 195 -0.99 44.36 19.72
N ARG A 196 -1.89 43.70 19.00
CA ARG A 196 -3.15 43.20 19.54
C ARG A 196 -2.83 41.94 20.33
N SER A 197 -3.08 41.96 21.63
CA SER A 197 -2.93 40.82 22.53
C SER A 197 -4.04 39.80 22.26
N GLU A 198 -3.71 38.64 21.70
CA GLU A 198 -4.63 37.49 21.62
C GLU A 198 -3.95 36.22 22.13
N ASP A 199 -4.49 35.76 23.26
CA ASP A 199 -4.65 34.38 23.75
C ASP A 199 -3.68 33.28 23.29
N SER A 200 -2.72 32.96 24.17
CA SER A 200 -2.02 31.67 24.21
C SER A 200 -2.58 30.73 25.29
N ARG A 201 -3.89 30.70 25.50
CA ARG A 201 -4.55 29.78 26.45
C ARG A 201 -5.44 28.71 25.82
N THR A 202 -5.56 28.66 24.50
CA THR A 202 -6.57 27.81 23.83
C THR A 202 -6.02 26.49 23.28
N ILE A 203 -4.70 26.30 23.20
CA ILE A 203 -4.11 25.14 22.49
C ILE A 203 -4.05 23.88 23.37
N VAL A 204 -3.99 24.01 24.70
CA VAL A 204 -3.91 22.85 25.60
C VAL A 204 -5.28 22.18 25.82
N HIS A 205 -6.40 22.91 25.66
CA HIS A 205 -7.74 22.33 25.80
C HIS A 205 -8.21 21.55 24.56
N GLY A 206 -7.73 21.87 23.36
CA GLY A 206 -8.12 21.16 22.13
C GLY A 206 -7.67 19.69 22.12
N TYR A 207 -6.43 19.42 22.57
CA TYR A 207 -5.87 18.06 22.60
C TYR A 207 -6.59 17.12 23.57
N ILE A 208 -7.06 17.65 24.70
CA ILE A 208 -7.80 16.86 25.70
C ILE A 208 -9.17 16.46 25.14
N ILE A 209 -9.86 17.36 24.44
CA ILE A 209 -11.19 17.08 23.88
C ILE A 209 -11.11 16.06 22.74
N ILE A 210 -10.12 16.16 21.85
CA ILE A 210 -9.94 15.21 20.73
C ILE A 210 -9.64 13.80 21.25
N SER A 211 -8.80 13.68 22.29
CA SER A 211 -8.46 12.39 22.89
C SER A 211 -9.68 11.68 23.53
N ILE A 212 -10.60 12.44 24.13
CA ILE A 212 -11.83 11.91 24.72
C ILE A 212 -12.81 11.41 23.64
N ILE A 213 -12.91 12.13 22.51
CA ILE A 213 -13.80 11.74 21.39
C ILE A 213 -13.30 10.45 20.73
N ILE A 214 -11.99 10.32 20.49
CA ILE A 214 -11.41 9.10 19.91
C ILE A 214 -11.65 7.89 20.82
N ALA A 215 -11.45 8.05 22.14
CA ALA A 215 -11.71 6.97 23.10
C ALA A 215 -13.19 6.55 23.16
N ALA A 216 -14.12 7.51 23.07
CA ALA A 216 -15.56 7.23 23.07
C ALA A 216 -16.01 6.47 21.80
N VAL A 217 -15.49 6.83 20.62
CA VAL A 217 -15.79 6.14 19.36
C VAL A 217 -15.26 4.71 19.36
N ALA A 218 -14.04 4.49 19.86
CA ALA A 218 -13.47 3.15 20.01
C ALA A 218 -14.31 2.27 20.97
N PHE A 219 -14.81 2.84 22.07
CA PHE A 219 -15.64 2.11 23.04
C PHE A 219 -17.01 1.70 22.46
N VAL A 220 -17.66 2.57 21.69
CA VAL A 220 -18.93 2.26 21.00
C VAL A 220 -18.74 1.18 19.93
N TRP A 221 -17.60 1.20 19.22
CA TRP A 221 -17.29 0.18 18.23
C TRP A 221 -17.06 -1.20 18.86
N CYS A 222 -16.29 -1.26 19.96
CA CYS A 222 -16.04 -2.52 20.68
C CYS A 222 -17.32 -3.12 21.30
N THR A 223 -18.22 -2.29 21.84
CA THR A 223 -19.46 -2.79 22.45
C THR A 223 -20.47 -3.31 21.42
N LYS A 224 -20.48 -2.80 20.19
CA LYS A 224 -21.32 -3.34 19.11
C LYS A 224 -20.87 -4.72 18.61
N GLN A 225 -19.58 -5.04 18.65
CA GLN A 225 -19.11 -6.36 18.22
C GLN A 225 -19.36 -7.46 19.25
N VAL A 226 -19.48 -7.12 20.54
CA VAL A 226 -19.75 -8.11 21.61
C VAL A 226 -21.24 -8.47 21.72
N LEU A 227 -22.15 -7.66 21.15
CA LEU A 227 -23.60 -7.81 21.29
C LEU A 227 -24.34 -8.34 20.05
N SER A 228 -23.66 -9.04 19.14
CA SER A 228 -24.34 -9.83 18.10
C SER A 228 -24.42 -11.31 18.48
N PRO A 229 -25.33 -11.73 19.37
CA PRO A 229 -25.58 -13.14 19.57
C PRO A 229 -26.21 -13.70 18.29
N SER A 230 -25.50 -14.65 17.71
CA SER A 230 -25.96 -15.60 16.71
C SER A 230 -27.37 -16.11 17.03
N LEU A 231 -28.38 -15.58 16.33
CA LEU A 231 -29.69 -16.21 16.25
C LEU A 231 -29.57 -17.41 15.30
N LEU A 232 -29.12 -18.53 15.87
CA LEU A 232 -29.20 -19.83 15.22
C LEU A 232 -30.69 -20.20 15.07
N SER A 233 -31.08 -20.36 13.81
CA SER A 233 -32.35 -20.90 13.35
C SER A 233 -32.56 -22.33 13.88
N THR A 234 -33.59 -22.54 14.70
CA THR A 234 -34.12 -23.89 14.97
C THR A 234 -35.11 -24.27 13.88
N SER A 235 -34.63 -25.10 12.97
CA SER A 235 -35.41 -25.84 11.98
C SER A 235 -36.30 -26.88 12.67
N THR A 236 -37.58 -26.85 12.32
CA THR A 236 -38.62 -27.87 12.52
C THR A 236 -38.19 -29.30 12.20
N HIS A 237 -38.63 -30.24 13.04
CA HIS A 237 -39.05 -31.58 12.60
C HIS A 237 -40.03 -32.21 13.61
N SER A 238 -41.03 -32.88 13.02
CA SER A 238 -42.15 -33.67 13.56
C SER A 238 -43.46 -32.94 13.85
#